data_AF-A0A527FGT8-F1
#
_entry.id   AF-A0A527FGT8-F1
#
_cell.length_a   1.000
_cell.length_b   1.000
_cell.length_c   1.000
_cell.angle_alpha   90.00
_cell.angle_beta   90.00
_cell.angle_gamma   90.00
#
_symmetry.space_group_name_H-M   'P 1'
#
loop_
_entity.id
_entity.type
_entity.pdbx_description
1 polymer ?
#
loop_
_entity_poly.entity_id
_entity_poly.type
_entity_poly.pdbx_seq_one_letter_code
_entity_poly.pdbx_strand_id
1 'polypeptide(L)' 'NHLMARQSYIRAIELDPGYARAYAGLAVCDVRLQSNYGSPIHVDDILATADKALALDANLAEAHSARGFAL' A
#
# COMPACT_ATOMS: atom_id res chain seq x y z
N ASN A 1 14.70 -2.86 -3.40
CA ASN A 1 14.44 -3.72 -2.22
C ASN A 1 13.08 -3.34 -1.65
N HIS A 2 12.09 -4.24 -1.68
CA HIS A 2 10.71 -3.94 -1.27
C HIS A 2 10.56 -3.58 0.21
N LEU A 3 11.41 -4.13 1.08
CA LEU A 3 11.40 -3.83 2.52
C LEU A 3 11.80 -2.38 2.81
N MET A 4 12.83 -1.88 2.13
CA MET A 4 13.27 -0.47 2.27
C MET A 4 12.23 0.51 1.73
N ALA A 5 11.57 0.16 0.63
CA ALA A 5 10.47 0.97 0.08
C ALA A 5 9.29 1.02 1.05
N ARG A 6 8.89 -0.14 1.60
CA ARG A 6 7.84 -0.25 2.62
C ARG A 6 8.12 0.65 3.82
N GLN A 7 9.32 0.60 4.38
CA GLN A 7 9.72 1.45 5.51
C GLN A 7 9.67 2.95 5.17
N SER A 8 10.06 3.30 3.95
CA SER A 8 10.03 4.70 3.49
C SER A 8 8.59 5.23 3.37
N TYR A 9 7.66 4.42 2.88
CA TYR A 9 6.24 4.77 2.84
C TYR A 9 5.62 4.88 4.24
N ILE A 10 5.94 3.95 5.15
CA ILE A 10 5.52 4.04 6.55
C ILE A 10 6.00 5.35 7.17
N ARG A 11 7.28 5.70 6.98
CA ARG A 11 7.82 6.95 7.51
C ARG A 11 7.15 8.19 6.89
N ALA A 12 6.83 8.14 5.60
CA ALA A 12 6.10 9.22 4.94
C ALA A 12 4.69 9.40 5.52
N ILE A 13 4.00 8.30 5.84
CA ILE A 13 2.67 8.31 6.48
C ILE A 13 2.75 8.85 7.92
N GLU A 14 3.79 8.49 8.68
CA GLU A 14 3.99 9.03 10.03
C GLU A 14 4.21 10.54 10.03
N LEU A 15 4.89 11.07 9.01
CA LEU A 15 5.15 12.50 8.86
C LEU A 15 3.94 13.25 8.31
N ASP A 16 3.22 12.65 7.37
CA ASP A 16 2.01 13.19 6.77
C ASP A 16 0.94 12.09 6.63
N PRO A 17 0.02 11.97 7.60
CA PRO A 17 -1.07 11.00 7.55
C PRO A 17 -2.06 11.22 6.40
N GLY A 18 -1.99 12.36 5.70
CA GLY A 18 -2.77 12.68 4.51
C GLY A 18 -2.08 12.33 3.20
N TYR A 19 -0.87 11.75 3.24
CA TYR A 19 -0.08 11.49 2.04
C TYR A 19 -0.61 10.27 1.25
N ALA A 20 -1.65 10.49 0.44
CA ALA A 20 -2.35 9.44 -0.33
C ALA A 20 -1.42 8.51 -1.13
N ARG A 21 -0.43 9.08 -1.82
CA ARG A 21 0.55 8.31 -2.62
C ARG A 21 1.43 7.40 -1.76
N ALA A 22 1.69 7.74 -0.50
CA ALA A 22 2.46 6.87 0.39
C ALA A 22 1.65 5.63 0.77
N TYR A 23 0.34 5.76 1.05
CA TYR A 23 -0.54 4.62 1.26
C TYR A 23 -0.63 3.74 0.00
N ALA A 24 -0.79 4.33 -1.19
CA ALA A 24 -0.81 3.57 -2.43
C ALA A 24 0.50 2.78 -2.66
N GLY A 25 1.64 3.42 -2.42
CA GLY A 25 2.96 2.78 -2.52
C GLY A 25 3.17 1.66 -1.50
N LEU A 26 2.66 1.84 -0.26
CA LEU A 26 2.67 0.81 0.77
C LEU A 26 1.84 -0.41 0.36
N ALA A 27 0.60 -0.20 -0.12
CA ALA A 27 -0.27 -1.28 -0.58
C ALA A 27 0.37 -2.09 -1.73
N VAL A 28 0.98 -1.41 -2.71
CA VAL A 28 1.70 -2.09 -3.81
C VAL A 28 2.92 -2.87 -3.29
N CYS A 29 3.67 -2.33 -2.33
CA CYS A 29 4.79 -3.05 -1.74
C CYS A 29 4.32 -4.31 -1.01
N ASP A 30 3.23 -4.22 -0.27
CA ASP A 30 2.68 -5.30 0.53
C ASP A 30 2.11 -6.41 -0.35
N VAL A 31 1.42 -6.06 -1.45
CA VAL A 31 1.07 -7.00 -2.52
C VAL A 31 2.28 -7.77 -3.01
N ARG A 32 3.37 -7.07 -3.38
CA ARG A 32 4.57 -7.73 -3.93
C ARG A 32 5.29 -8.59 -2.91
N LEU A 33 5.33 -8.17 -1.65
CA LEU A 33 5.92 -8.93 -0.55
C LEU A 33 5.13 -10.21 -0.27
N GLN A 34 3.80 -10.14 -0.30
CA GLN A 34 2.92 -11.29 -0.17
C GLN A 34 3.07 -12.23 -1.37
N SER A 35 2.90 -11.73 -2.61
CA SER A 35 2.82 -12.54 -3.82
C SER A 35 4.16 -13.15 -4.24
N ASN A 36 5.25 -12.37 -4.17
CA ASN A 36 6.54 -12.79 -4.71
C ASN A 36 7.45 -13.43 -3.66
N TYR A 37 7.21 -13.13 -2.39
CA TYR A 37 8.08 -13.56 -1.29
C TYR A 37 7.34 -14.34 -0.19
N GLY A 38 6.03 -14.57 -0.34
CA GLY A 38 5.24 -15.32 0.66
C GLY A 38 5.21 -14.65 2.03
N SER A 39 5.40 -13.32 2.09
CA SER A 39 5.37 -12.60 3.35
C SER A 39 4.00 -12.73 4.00
N PRO A 40 3.91 -12.90 5.33
CA PRO A 40 2.66 -13.11 6.05
C PRO A 40 1.91 -11.78 6.24
N ILE A 41 1.56 -11.14 5.14
CA ILE A 41 0.76 -9.92 5.11
C ILE A 41 -0.69 -10.34 4.86
N HIS A 42 -1.62 -9.86 5.67
CA HIS A 42 -3.03 -10.18 5.47
C HIS A 42 -3.60 -9.39 4.30
N VAL A 43 -4.42 -10.05 3.50
CA VAL A 43 -5.12 -9.43 2.37
C VAL A 43 -5.96 -8.23 2.83
N ASP A 44 -6.62 -8.36 3.98
CA ASP A 44 -7.43 -7.29 4.57
C ASP A 44 -6.61 -6.02 4.90
N ASP A 45 -5.34 -6.18 5.30
CA ASP A 45 -4.45 -5.03 5.58
C ASP A 45 -4.10 -4.27 4.29
N ILE A 46 -3.89 -5.00 3.19
CA ILE A 46 -3.63 -4.44 1.86
C ILE A 46 -4.86 -3.68 1.37
N LEU A 47 -6.05 -4.29 1.50
CA LEU A 47 -7.32 -3.66 1.14
C LEU A 47 -7.56 -2.38 1.95
N ALA A 48 -7.37 -2.43 3.27
CA ALA A 48 -7.55 -1.27 4.14
C ALA A 48 -6.58 -0.12 3.78
N THR A 49 -5.34 -0.46 3.45
CA THR A 49 -4.32 0.52 3.05
C THR A 49 -4.66 1.15 1.69
N ALA A 50 -5.09 0.35 0.72
CA ALA A 50 -5.50 0.83 -0.60
C ALA A 50 -6.78 1.68 -0.50
N ASP A 51 -7.77 1.26 0.29
CA ASP A 51 -9.00 2.03 0.53
C ASP A 51 -8.70 3.37 1.22
N LYS A 52 -7.74 3.40 2.15
CA LYS A 52 -7.26 4.65 2.76
C LYS A 52 -6.63 5.59 1.71
N ALA A 53 -5.84 5.06 0.79
CA ALA A 53 -5.26 5.85 -0.30
C ALA A 53 -6.37 6.44 -1.20
N LEU A 54 -7.36 5.64 -1.57
CA LEU A 54 -8.49 6.05 -2.42
C LEU A 54 -9.43 7.05 -1.73
N ALA A 55 -9.58 6.95 -0.42
CA ALA A 55 -10.34 7.93 0.36
C ALA A 55 -9.66 9.31 0.40
N LEU A 56 -8.33 9.36 0.30
CA LEU A 56 -7.56 10.60 0.23
C LEU A 56 -7.44 11.14 -1.21
N ASP A 57 -7.25 10.24 -2.18
CA ASP A 57 -7.21 10.54 -3.61
C ASP A 57 -7.72 9.34 -4.43
N ALA A 58 -8.94 9.47 -4.96
CA ALA A 58 -9.63 8.40 -5.69
C ALA A 58 -9.01 8.09 -7.07
N ASN A 59 -8.11 8.94 -7.58
CA ASN A 59 -7.54 8.80 -8.93
C ASN A 59 -6.20 8.03 -8.94
N LEU A 60 -5.73 7.54 -7.81
CA LEU A 60 -4.46 6.82 -7.72
C LEU A 60 -4.56 5.42 -8.35
N ALA A 61 -3.99 5.27 -9.55
CA ALA A 61 -3.96 4.02 -10.28
C ALA A 61 -3.28 2.89 -9.49
N GLU A 62 -2.23 3.20 -8.73
CA GLU A 62 -1.51 2.25 -7.88
C GLU A 62 -2.40 1.70 -6.76
N ALA A 63 -3.27 2.53 -6.19
CA ALA A 63 -4.20 2.10 -5.15
C ALA A 63 -5.27 1.16 -5.73
N HIS A 64 -5.84 1.49 -6.90
CA HIS A 64 -6.76 0.58 -7.61
C HIS A 64 -6.09 -0.74 -7.99
N SER A 65 -4.84 -0.68 -8.45
CA SER A 65 -4.06 -1.86 -8.82
C SER A 65 -3.81 -2.77 -7.61
N ALA A 66 -3.35 -2.21 -6.48
CA ALA A 66 -3.12 -2.98 -5.26
C ALA A 66 -4.42 -3.58 -4.71
N ARG A 67 -5.51 -2.81 -4.70
CA ARG A 67 -6.84 -3.28 -4.28
C ARG A 67 -7.35 -4.41 -5.17
N GLY A 68 -7.23 -4.28 -6.48
CA GLY A 68 -7.65 -5.31 -7.44
C GLY A 68 -6.82 -6.59 -7.33
N PHE A 69 -5.54 -6.49 -6.98
CA PHE A 69 -4.70 -7.67 -6.75
C PHE A 69 -5.05 -8.41 -5.46
N ALA A 70 -5.55 -7.67 -4.46
CA ALA A 70 -5.93 -8.20 -3.15
C ALA A 70 -7.36 -8.79 -3.12
N LEU A 71 -8.11 -8.78 -4.23
CA LEU A 71 -9.45 -9.38 -4.35
C LEU A 71 -9.38 -10.73 -5.08
#